data_AF-A8ETE5-F1
#
_entry.id   AF-A8ETE5-F1
#
_cell.length_a   1.000
_cell.length_b   1.000
_cell.length_c   1.000
_cell.angle_alpha   90.00
_cell.angle_beta   90.00
_cell.angle_gamma   90.00
#
_symmetry.space_group_name_H-M   'P 1'
#
loop_
_entity.id
_entity.type
_entity.pdbx_description
1 polymer ?
#
loop_
_entity_poly.entity_id
_entity_poly.type
_entity_poly.pdbx_seq_one_letter_code
_entity_poly.pdbx_strand_id
1 'polypeptide(L)'
;MENSKVKTSLILILSLIVSVVILFFIPQTQEYVVYSFVVIYTSTIWIYDVLLTSYPLPIWLLLIICILAFISVIKFLLLFTNNKKEEYTKYVKDSIYDATWRWKWRKDDIVDLQCYCPKCDSILIYDDSSCNITYNDLAKTDFICEKCDSQIITSIHGGNKKYAANTIKREIQRRIRTQEYKI
;
A
#
# COMPACT_ATOMS: atom_id res chain seq x y z
N MET A 1 -10.68 -26.22 -22.90
CA MET A 1 -10.67 -24.80 -22.47
C MET A 1 -10.24 -23.84 -23.58
N GLU A 2 -9.35 -24.22 -24.49
CA GLU A 2 -8.78 -23.35 -25.54
C GLU A 2 -9.79 -22.91 -26.62
N ASN A 3 -10.63 -23.82 -27.10
CA ASN A 3 -11.68 -23.52 -28.11
C ASN A 3 -12.72 -22.49 -27.64
N SER A 4 -12.94 -22.35 -26.32
CA SER A 4 -13.91 -21.40 -25.78
C SER A 4 -13.39 -19.96 -25.84
N LYS A 5 -12.08 -19.75 -25.61
CA LYS A 5 -11.47 -18.42 -25.64
C LYS A 5 -11.39 -17.87 -27.07
N VAL A 6 -11.03 -18.72 -28.02
CA VAL A 6 -10.98 -18.36 -29.45
C VAL A 6 -12.37 -17.94 -29.95
N LYS A 7 -13.42 -18.68 -29.58
CA LYS A 7 -14.80 -18.36 -29.95
C LYS A 7 -15.28 -17.03 -29.36
N THR A 8 -14.96 -16.74 -28.10
CA THR A 8 -15.30 -15.44 -27.48
C THR A 8 -14.54 -14.28 -28.12
N SER A 9 -13.25 -14.44 -28.42
CA SER A 9 -12.47 -13.39 -29.09
C SER A 9 -12.98 -13.12 -30.50
N LEU A 10 -13.36 -14.16 -31.25
CA LEU A 10 -13.89 -14.01 -32.61
C LEU A 10 -15.25 -13.29 -32.62
N ILE A 11 -16.13 -13.58 -31.66
CA ILE A 11 -17.42 -12.89 -31.50
C ILE A 11 -17.22 -11.41 -31.15
N LEU A 12 -16.26 -11.10 -30.27
CA LEU A 12 -15.95 -9.70 -29.92
C LEU A 12 -15.46 -8.91 -31.14
N ILE A 13 -14.55 -9.51 -31.92
CA ILE A 13 -14.02 -8.88 -33.15
C ILE A 13 -15.15 -8.66 -34.17
N LEU A 14 -16.01 -9.66 -34.41
CA LEU A 14 -17.18 -9.54 -35.29
C LEU A 14 -18.16 -8.46 -34.80
N SER A 15 -18.44 -8.38 -33.50
CA SER A 15 -19.32 -7.35 -32.94
C SER A 15 -18.76 -5.94 -33.11
N LEU A 16 -17.44 -5.79 -33.02
CA LEU A 16 -16.75 -4.52 -33.17
C LEU A 16 -16.74 -4.08 -34.63
N ILE A 17 -16.52 -5.01 -35.57
CA ILE A 17 -16.62 -4.75 -37.01
C ILE A 17 -18.05 -4.36 -37.40
N VAL A 18 -19.06 -5.10 -36.92
CA VAL A 18 -20.47 -4.79 -37.21
C VAL A 18 -20.86 -3.42 -36.64
N SER A 19 -20.40 -3.07 -35.44
CA SER A 19 -20.63 -1.74 -34.84
C SER A 19 -20.01 -0.62 -35.69
N VAL A 20 -18.77 -0.79 -36.16
CA VAL A 20 -18.07 0.19 -37.03
C VAL A 20 -18.79 0.34 -38.38
N VAL A 21 -19.28 -0.77 -38.95
CA VAL A 21 -20.03 -0.76 -40.21
C VAL A 21 -21.39 -0.07 -40.04
N ILE A 22 -22.12 -0.33 -38.95
CA ILE A 22 -23.40 0.34 -38.65
C ILE A 22 -23.18 1.85 -38.45
N LEU A 23 -22.13 2.25 -37.75
CA LEU A 23 -21.70 3.65 -37.59
C LEU A 23 -21.32 4.32 -38.92
N PHE A 24 -20.98 3.55 -39.95
CA PHE A 24 -20.65 4.08 -41.28
C PHE A 24 -21.90 4.33 -42.14
N PHE A 25 -23.01 3.63 -41.91
CA PHE A 25 -24.23 3.75 -42.75
C PHE A 25 -25.26 4.76 -42.24
N ILE A 26 -25.06 5.34 -41.05
CA ILE A 26 -25.92 6.42 -40.55
C ILE A 26 -25.30 7.75 -41.04
N PRO A 27 -25.90 8.47 -42.01
CA PRO A 27 -25.30 9.68 -42.57
C PRO A 27 -25.02 10.75 -41.51
N GLN A 28 -25.84 10.78 -40.46
CA GLN A 28 -25.68 11.69 -39.32
C GLN A 28 -24.45 11.36 -38.45
N THR A 29 -24.01 10.10 -38.34
CA THR A 29 -22.81 9.74 -37.55
C THR A 29 -21.52 10.02 -38.31
N GLN A 30 -21.54 9.98 -39.64
CA GLN A 30 -20.40 10.37 -40.46
C GLN A 30 -20.03 11.84 -40.25
N GLU A 31 -21.03 12.74 -40.18
CA GLU A 31 -20.79 14.17 -39.90
C GLU A 31 -20.15 14.40 -38.53
N TYR A 32 -20.59 13.69 -37.47
CA TYR A 32 -20.00 13.81 -36.13
C TYR A 32 -18.57 13.27 -36.05
N VAL A 33 -18.28 12.16 -36.75
CA VAL A 33 -16.95 11.57 -36.78
C VAL A 33 -15.98 12.49 -37.53
N VAL A 34 -16.39 12.99 -38.71
CA VAL A 34 -15.60 13.96 -39.49
C VAL A 34 -15.38 15.25 -38.70
N TYR A 35 -16.42 15.80 -38.06
CA TYR A 35 -16.30 16.99 -37.22
C TYR A 35 -15.31 16.78 -36.07
N SER A 36 -15.37 15.62 -35.40
CA SER A 36 -14.45 15.29 -34.30
C SER A 36 -13.00 15.20 -34.78
N PHE A 37 -12.75 14.57 -35.94
CA PHE A 37 -11.41 14.54 -36.53
C PHE A 37 -10.92 15.94 -36.93
N VAL A 38 -11.79 16.77 -37.51
CA VAL A 38 -11.46 18.17 -37.87
C VAL A 38 -11.15 18.98 -36.62
N VAL A 39 -11.91 18.82 -35.53
CA VAL A 39 -11.65 19.50 -34.25
C VAL A 39 -10.32 19.07 -33.66
N ILE A 40 -10.00 17.78 -33.66
CA ILE A 40 -8.71 17.28 -33.16
C ILE A 40 -7.55 17.81 -34.02
N TYR A 41 -7.70 17.77 -35.34
CA TYR A 41 -6.68 18.24 -36.28
C TYR A 41 -6.44 19.76 -36.17
N THR A 42 -7.51 20.55 -36.11
CA THR A 42 -7.40 22.01 -35.95
C THR A 42 -6.86 22.39 -34.56
N SER A 43 -7.24 21.65 -33.51
CA SER A 43 -6.71 21.85 -32.16
C SER A 43 -5.23 21.52 -32.08
N THR A 44 -4.77 20.46 -32.74
CA THR A 44 -3.34 20.09 -32.73
C THR A 44 -2.48 21.08 -33.51
N ILE A 45 -2.96 21.58 -34.66
CA ILE A 45 -2.31 22.69 -35.37
C ILE A 45 -2.27 23.93 -34.51
N TRP A 46 -3.39 24.30 -33.88
CA TRP A 46 -3.45 25.47 -33.01
C TRP A 46 -2.50 25.37 -31.81
N ILE A 47 -2.42 24.20 -31.17
CA ILE A 47 -1.47 23.94 -30.07
C ILE A 47 -0.03 24.03 -30.58
N TYR A 48 0.26 23.45 -31.75
CA TYR A 48 1.59 23.48 -32.36
C TYR A 48 2.02 24.93 -32.67
N ASP A 49 1.12 25.72 -33.27
CA ASP A 49 1.38 27.11 -33.58
C ASP A 49 1.56 27.93 -32.31
N VAL A 50 0.72 27.76 -31.28
CA VAL A 50 0.85 28.45 -29.98
C VAL A 50 2.13 28.07 -29.24
N LEU A 51 2.65 26.86 -29.41
CA LEU A 51 3.91 26.43 -28.80
C LEU A 51 5.14 27.02 -29.51
N LEU A 52 5.04 27.27 -30.82
CA LEU A 52 6.13 27.79 -31.64
C LEU A 52 6.08 29.31 -31.85
N THR A 53 4.96 29.95 -31.51
CA THR A 53 4.87 31.42 -31.52
C THR A 53 5.82 32.00 -30.48
N SER A 54 6.70 32.87 -30.95
CA SER A 54 7.61 33.60 -30.08
C SER A 54 6.84 34.70 -29.35
N TYR A 55 6.58 34.50 -28.07
CA TYR A 55 6.03 35.53 -27.22
C TYR A 55 7.17 36.36 -26.63
N PRO A 56 7.11 37.71 -26.70
CA PRO A 56 8.04 38.57 -25.99
C PRO A 56 7.72 38.53 -24.49
N LEU A 57 8.12 37.45 -23.83
CA LEU A 57 7.97 37.29 -22.39
C LEU A 57 9.11 38.01 -21.67
N PRO A 58 8.81 38.80 -20.65
CA PRO A 58 9.86 39.45 -19.88
C PRO A 58 10.63 38.40 -19.06
N ILE A 59 11.96 38.54 -19.04
CA ILE A 59 12.88 37.55 -18.45
C ILE A 59 12.55 37.24 -16.98
N TRP A 60 12.06 38.22 -16.21
CA TRP A 60 11.69 38.02 -14.81
C TRP A 60 10.56 37.00 -14.63
N LEU A 61 9.60 36.94 -15.56
CA LEU A 61 8.50 36.00 -15.50
C LEU A 61 8.97 34.56 -15.79
N LEU A 62 9.90 34.40 -16.72
CA LEU A 62 10.59 33.12 -16.97
C LEU A 62 11.35 32.63 -15.73
N LEU A 63 12.06 33.53 -15.04
CA LEU A 63 12.77 33.18 -13.81
C LEU A 63 11.80 32.68 -12.71
N ILE A 64 10.65 33.32 -12.54
CA ILE A 64 9.62 32.88 -11.58
C ILE A 64 9.14 31.46 -11.93
N ILE A 65 8.83 31.19 -13.20
CA ILE A 65 8.37 29.87 -13.65
C ILE A 65 9.47 28.82 -13.39
N CYS A 66 10.72 29.13 -13.70
CA CYS A 66 11.86 28.24 -13.44
C CYS A 66 12.02 27.93 -11.95
N ILE A 67 11.90 28.93 -11.07
CA ILE A 67 12.00 28.74 -9.62
C ILE A 67 10.86 27.84 -9.11
N LEU A 68 9.62 28.08 -9.54
CA LEU A 68 8.47 27.27 -9.15
C LEU A 68 8.61 25.82 -9.64
N ALA A 69 9.06 25.62 -10.87
CA ALA A 69 9.34 24.29 -11.42
C ALA A 69 10.47 23.59 -10.66
N PHE A 70 11.52 24.31 -10.29
CA PHE A 70 12.62 23.76 -9.51
C PHE A 70 12.18 23.31 -8.12
N ILE A 71 11.35 24.12 -7.43
CA ILE A 71 10.78 23.76 -6.12
C ILE A 71 9.89 22.52 -6.23
N SER A 72 9.07 22.41 -7.28
CA SER A 72 8.19 21.25 -7.46
C SER A 72 8.99 19.97 -7.73
N VAL A 73 10.03 20.04 -8.57
CA VAL A 73 10.93 18.92 -8.84
C VAL A 73 11.66 18.48 -7.56
N ILE A 74 12.19 19.41 -6.77
CA ILE A 74 12.83 19.07 -5.49
C ILE A 74 11.85 18.36 -4.55
N LYS A 75 10.64 18.89 -4.37
CA LYS A 75 9.63 18.26 -3.52
C LYS A 75 9.26 16.86 -4.01
N PHE A 76 9.12 16.70 -5.31
CA PHE A 76 8.84 15.40 -5.93
C PHE A 76 9.97 14.40 -5.68
N LEU A 77 11.23 14.81 -5.87
CA LEU A 77 12.39 13.96 -5.59
C LEU A 77 12.50 13.60 -4.10
N LEU A 78 12.23 14.54 -3.19
CA LEU A 78 12.22 14.27 -1.75
C LEU A 78 11.14 13.26 -1.34
N LEU A 79 9.97 13.27 -1.98
CA LEU A 79 8.94 12.26 -1.76
C LEU A 79 9.41 10.86 -2.17
N PHE A 80 10.21 10.75 -3.23
CA PHE A 80 10.80 9.47 -3.64
C PHE A 80 11.93 9.00 -2.72
N THR A 81 12.74 9.92 -2.20
CA THR A 81 13.88 9.60 -1.32
C THR A 81 13.47 9.28 0.12
N ASN A 82 12.30 9.76 0.58
CA ASN A 82 11.81 9.48 1.94
C ASN A 82 11.35 8.04 2.19
N ASN A 83 11.60 7.12 1.25
CA ASN A 83 11.57 5.68 1.50
C ASN A 83 12.76 5.25 2.38
N LYS A 84 12.82 5.74 3.62
CA LYS A 84 13.74 5.29 4.68
C LYS A 84 13.39 3.85 5.11
N LYS A 85 13.49 2.91 4.18
CA LYS A 85 12.99 1.53 4.31
C LYS A 85 13.97 0.56 4.96
N GLU A 86 15.04 1.03 5.61
CA GLU A 86 16.22 0.16 5.74
C GLU A 86 16.74 -0.07 7.16
N GLU A 87 16.43 0.78 8.13
CA GLU A 87 16.98 0.60 9.48
C GLU A 87 16.06 -0.26 10.36
N TYR A 88 14.77 0.06 10.41
CA TYR A 88 13.81 -0.70 11.21
C TYR A 88 13.54 -2.11 10.65
N THR A 89 13.84 -2.37 9.38
CA THR A 89 13.67 -3.71 8.79
C THR A 89 14.64 -4.74 9.36
N LYS A 90 15.72 -4.30 10.02
CA LYS A 90 16.64 -5.17 10.78
C LYS A 90 16.10 -5.50 12.19
N TYR A 91 15.17 -4.70 12.69
CA TYR A 91 14.51 -4.90 13.98
C TYR A 91 13.41 -5.95 13.83
N VAL A 92 13.75 -7.21 14.08
CA VAL A 92 12.89 -8.40 13.87
C VAL A 92 12.66 -9.23 15.14
N LYS A 93 13.26 -8.81 16.25
CA LYS A 93 13.20 -9.49 17.55
C LYS A 93 13.31 -8.46 18.66
N ASP A 94 12.50 -8.60 19.71
CA ASP A 94 12.60 -7.80 20.93
C ASP A 94 11.93 -8.49 22.13
N SER A 95 12.25 -8.06 23.34
CA SER A 95 11.56 -8.42 24.57
C SER A 95 10.47 -7.39 24.89
N ILE A 96 9.22 -7.84 24.95
CA ILE A 96 8.04 -7.02 25.22
C ILE A 96 7.14 -7.78 26.18
N TYR A 97 6.78 -7.15 27.31
CA TYR A 97 6.03 -7.76 28.41
C TYR A 97 6.66 -9.08 28.90
N ASP A 98 7.98 -9.08 29.17
CA ASP A 98 8.74 -10.22 29.69
C ASP A 98 8.75 -11.49 28.81
N ALA A 99 8.29 -11.37 27.55
CA ALA A 99 8.36 -12.43 26.57
C ALA A 99 9.15 -11.97 25.33
N THR A 100 9.79 -12.94 24.67
CA THR A 100 10.57 -12.66 23.46
C THR A 100 9.66 -12.75 22.24
N TRP A 101 9.54 -11.67 21.49
CA TRP A 101 8.76 -11.64 20.25
C TRP A 101 9.68 -11.66 19.04
N ARG A 102 9.32 -12.44 18.02
CA ARG A 102 10.02 -12.49 16.73
C ARG A 102 9.01 -12.30 15.61
N TRP A 103 9.39 -11.56 14.58
CA TRP A 103 8.54 -11.29 13.43
C TRP A 103 9.37 -11.12 12.16
N LYS A 104 8.69 -10.97 11.03
CA LYS A 104 9.31 -10.61 9.75
C LYS A 104 8.65 -9.35 9.20
N TRP A 105 9.41 -8.64 8.39
CA TRP A 105 8.91 -7.50 7.63
C TRP A 105 8.46 -7.95 6.25
N ARG A 106 7.26 -7.51 5.85
CA ARG A 106 6.81 -7.58 4.46
C ARG A 106 6.39 -6.17 4.06
N LYS A 107 7.22 -5.50 3.26
CA LYS A 107 7.10 -4.06 2.99
C LYS A 107 7.13 -3.29 4.33
N ASP A 108 6.03 -2.65 4.70
CA ASP A 108 5.89 -1.84 5.90
C ASP A 108 5.02 -2.54 6.98
N ASP A 109 4.67 -3.81 6.77
CA ASP A 109 3.82 -4.60 7.66
C ASP A 109 4.61 -5.67 8.43
N ILE A 110 4.20 -5.89 9.69
CA ILE A 110 4.67 -6.97 10.56
C ILE A 110 3.89 -8.25 10.25
N VAL A 111 4.61 -9.28 9.79
CA VAL A 111 4.09 -10.62 9.47
C VAL A 111 4.80 -11.69 10.31
N ASP A 112 4.22 -12.89 10.40
CA ASP A 112 4.76 -14.03 11.15
C ASP A 112 5.14 -13.70 12.61
N LEU A 113 4.37 -12.82 13.28
CA LEU A 113 4.61 -12.46 14.67
C LEU A 113 4.35 -13.67 15.59
N GLN A 114 5.37 -14.06 16.33
CA GLN A 114 5.36 -15.21 17.23
C GLN A 114 6.00 -14.86 18.57
N CYS A 115 5.49 -15.47 19.63
CA CYS A 115 5.97 -15.31 21.00
C CYS A 115 6.81 -16.51 21.41
N TYR A 116 7.96 -16.26 22.00
CA TYR A 116 8.98 -17.24 22.38
C TYR A 116 9.29 -17.14 23.87
N CYS A 117 9.53 -18.28 24.49
CA CYS A 117 9.98 -18.36 25.87
C CYS A 117 11.40 -17.77 25.99
N PRO A 118 11.64 -16.79 26.88
CA PRO A 118 12.98 -16.23 27.09
C PRO A 118 13.96 -17.25 27.72
N LYS A 119 13.46 -18.30 28.39
CA LYS A 119 14.30 -19.31 29.07
C LYS A 119 14.75 -20.45 28.14
N CYS A 120 13.84 -21.00 27.34
CA CYS A 120 14.10 -22.22 26.55
C CYS A 120 13.92 -22.05 25.03
N ASP A 121 13.61 -20.84 24.56
CA ASP A 121 13.37 -20.48 23.16
C ASP A 121 12.29 -21.31 22.44
N SER A 122 11.39 -21.96 23.17
CA SER A 122 10.22 -22.62 22.59
C SER A 122 9.14 -21.60 22.23
N ILE A 123 8.36 -21.89 21.19
CA ILE A 123 7.18 -21.09 20.83
C ILE A 123 6.13 -21.25 21.93
N LEU A 124 5.62 -20.12 22.43
CA LEU A 124 4.59 -20.12 23.46
C LEU A 124 3.22 -20.45 22.88
N ILE A 125 2.47 -21.27 23.59
CA ILE A 125 1.05 -21.50 23.35
C ILE A 125 0.26 -20.36 23.99
N TYR A 126 -0.91 -20.06 23.46
CA TYR A 126 -1.80 -19.04 24.00
C TYR A 126 -3.05 -19.69 24.57
N ASP A 127 -3.54 -19.15 25.68
CA ASP A 127 -4.87 -19.42 26.24
C ASP A 127 -5.65 -18.10 26.25
N ASP A 128 -6.68 -18.02 25.41
CA ASP A 128 -7.62 -16.90 25.34
C ASP A 128 -9.03 -17.27 25.83
N SER A 129 -9.19 -18.36 26.57
CA SER A 129 -10.48 -18.81 27.11
C SER A 129 -11.22 -17.72 27.90
N SER A 130 -10.48 -16.84 28.59
CA SER A 130 -11.04 -15.73 29.36
C SER A 130 -11.55 -14.55 28.52
N CYS A 131 -11.35 -14.55 27.20
CA CYS A 131 -11.70 -13.41 26.34
C CYS A 131 -13.22 -13.24 26.12
N ASN A 132 -14.03 -14.25 26.43
CA ASN A 132 -15.49 -14.23 26.26
C ASN A 132 -16.23 -13.70 27.49
N ILE A 133 -15.52 -13.27 28.53
CA ILE A 133 -16.12 -12.74 29.76
C ILE A 133 -16.59 -11.30 29.48
N THR A 134 -17.84 -11.00 29.86
CA THR A 134 -18.49 -9.69 29.62
C THR A 134 -17.78 -8.51 30.28
N TYR A 135 -16.91 -8.77 31.26
CA TYR A 135 -16.10 -7.77 31.95
C TYR A 135 -14.72 -7.66 31.29
N ASN A 136 -14.52 -6.58 30.55
CA ASN A 136 -13.32 -6.32 29.75
C ASN A 136 -12.02 -6.27 30.59
N ASP A 137 -12.12 -5.93 31.89
CA ASP A 137 -10.99 -5.86 32.82
C ASP A 137 -10.46 -7.25 33.23
N LEU A 138 -11.26 -8.31 33.06
CA LEU A 138 -10.86 -9.69 33.35
C LEU A 138 -10.41 -10.45 32.10
N ALA A 139 -10.69 -9.93 30.91
CA ALA A 139 -10.31 -10.54 29.65
C ALA A 139 -8.79 -10.45 29.46
N LYS A 140 -8.14 -11.61 29.34
CA LYS A 140 -6.70 -11.70 29.08
C LYS A 140 -6.37 -12.84 28.14
N THR A 141 -5.23 -12.72 27.47
CA THR A 141 -4.59 -13.81 26.73
C THR A 141 -3.30 -14.17 27.44
N ASP A 142 -3.22 -15.39 27.98
CA ASP A 142 -2.03 -15.90 28.64
C ASP A 142 -1.12 -16.60 27.60
N PHE A 143 0.19 -16.40 27.70
CA PHE A 143 1.19 -17.07 26.88
C PHE A 143 2.00 -18.03 27.74
N ILE A 144 1.89 -19.32 27.43
CA ILE A 144 2.29 -20.44 28.27
C ILE A 144 3.42 -21.22 27.59
N CYS A 145 4.43 -21.59 28.37
CA CYS A 145 5.55 -22.39 27.91
C CYS A 145 5.41 -23.85 28.35
N GLU A 146 5.00 -24.75 27.45
CA GLU A 146 4.85 -26.17 27.77
C GLU A 146 6.15 -26.84 28.23
N LYS A 147 7.30 -26.39 27.71
CA LYS A 147 8.63 -26.96 28.02
C LYS A 147 9.19 -26.51 29.38
N CYS A 148 8.59 -25.50 29.99
CA CYS A 148 9.02 -24.99 31.30
C CYS A 148 7.87 -25.14 32.30
N ASP A 149 7.48 -26.39 32.54
CA ASP A 149 6.44 -26.77 33.50
C ASP A 149 5.10 -26.08 33.29
N SER A 150 4.77 -25.76 32.02
CA SER A 150 3.54 -25.03 31.65
C SER A 150 3.37 -23.70 32.40
N GLN A 151 4.48 -23.04 32.75
CA GLN A 151 4.43 -21.73 33.39
C GLN A 151 3.89 -20.66 32.41
N ILE A 152 3.08 -19.74 32.93
CA ILE A 152 2.67 -18.53 32.22
C ILE A 152 3.89 -17.60 32.16
N ILE A 153 4.32 -17.24 30.96
CA ILE A 153 5.45 -16.32 30.74
C ILE A 153 4.97 -14.88 30.73
N THR A 154 3.84 -14.62 30.07
CA THR A 154 3.26 -13.27 29.99
C THR A 154 1.75 -13.34 29.78
N SER A 155 1.06 -12.26 30.13
CA SER A 155 -0.39 -12.10 29.99
C SER A 155 -0.69 -10.73 29.37
N ILE A 156 -1.47 -10.72 28.29
CA ILE A 156 -1.91 -9.49 27.63
C ILE A 156 -3.38 -9.26 27.93
N HIS A 157 -3.69 -8.15 28.61
CA HIS A 157 -5.06 -7.75 28.92
C HIS A 157 -5.82 -7.21 27.69
N GLY A 158 -7.14 -7.42 27.65
CA GLY A 158 -8.05 -6.70 26.76
C GLY A 158 -8.53 -7.45 25.51
N GLY A 159 -8.48 -8.78 25.47
CA GLY A 159 -9.11 -9.57 24.40
C GLY A 159 -8.47 -10.92 24.12
N ASN A 160 -8.70 -11.43 22.91
CA ASN A 160 -8.22 -12.72 22.43
C ASN A 160 -6.81 -12.66 21.81
N LYS A 161 -6.30 -13.78 21.29
CA LYS A 161 -4.99 -13.85 20.62
C LYS A 161 -4.77 -12.77 19.55
N LYS A 162 -5.80 -12.47 18.74
CA LYS A 162 -5.70 -11.45 17.68
C LYS A 162 -5.54 -10.05 18.28
N TYR A 163 -6.28 -9.76 19.35
CA TYR A 163 -6.10 -8.52 20.10
C TYR A 163 -4.69 -8.43 20.68
N ALA A 164 -4.20 -9.48 21.35
CA ALA A 164 -2.87 -9.53 21.93
C ALA A 164 -1.78 -9.28 20.87
N ALA A 165 -1.85 -9.98 19.73
CA ALA A 165 -0.92 -9.77 18.62
C ALA A 165 -0.96 -8.33 18.09
N ASN A 166 -2.14 -7.71 17.97
CA ASN A 166 -2.26 -6.32 17.54
C ASN A 166 -1.70 -5.34 18.58
N THR A 167 -1.84 -5.63 19.88
CA THR A 167 -1.21 -4.85 20.95
C THR A 167 0.31 -4.85 20.82
N ILE A 168 0.90 -6.02 20.59
CA ILE A 168 2.35 -6.13 20.36
C ILE A 168 2.78 -5.39 19.09
N LYS A 169 2.02 -5.49 18.00
CA LYS A 169 2.31 -4.72 16.77
C LYS A 169 2.32 -3.21 17.03
N ARG A 170 1.35 -2.70 17.79
CA ARG A 170 1.31 -1.27 18.17
C ARG A 170 2.52 -0.88 19.01
N GLU A 171 2.97 -1.74 19.91
CA GLU A 171 4.15 -1.47 20.75
C GLU A 171 5.44 -1.47 19.92
N ILE A 172 5.60 -2.42 18.99
CA ILE A 172 6.71 -2.42 18.01
C ILE A 172 6.71 -1.12 17.20
N GLN A 173 5.54 -0.71 16.68
CA GLN A 173 5.40 0.55 15.95
C GLN A 173 5.69 1.78 16.82
N ARG A 174 5.32 1.76 18.11
CA ARG A 174 5.66 2.83 19.06
C ARG A 174 7.19 2.94 19.20
N ARG A 175 7.89 1.84 19.45
CA ARG A 175 9.36 1.79 19.57
C ARG A 175 10.07 2.26 18.29
N ILE A 176 9.52 1.94 17.11
CA ILE A 176 10.04 2.46 15.83
C ILE A 176 9.90 3.99 15.75
N ARG A 177 8.73 4.53 16.11
CA ARG A 177 8.50 5.99 16.11
C ARG A 177 9.37 6.72 17.13
N THR A 178 9.59 6.13 18.31
CA THR A 178 10.43 6.73 19.37
C THR A 178 11.92 6.40 19.24
N GLN A 179 12.31 5.60 18.23
CA GLN A 179 13.70 5.16 18.01
C GLN A 179 14.29 4.25 19.11
N GLU A 180 13.45 3.71 20.01
CA GLU A 180 13.87 2.80 21.09
C GLU A 180 14.35 1.43 20.58
N TYR A 181 14.04 1.07 19.34
CA TYR A 181 14.49 -0.19 18.72
C TYR A 181 15.99 -0.27 18.42
N LYS A 182 16.71 0.85 18.57
CA LYS A 182 18.14 0.98 18.27
C LYS A 182 19.05 0.68 19.46
N ILE A 183 18.45 0.44 20.63
CA ILE A 183 19.13 0.23 21.92
C ILE A 183 19.75 -1.17 21.97
#